data_AF-A0A5C4XP57-F1
#
_entry.id   AF-A0A5C4XP57-F1
#
_cell.length_a   1.000
_cell.length_b   1.000
_cell.length_c   1.000
_cell.angle_alpha   90.00
_cell.angle_beta   90.00
_cell.angle_gamma   90.00
#
_symmetry.space_group_name_H-M   'P 1'
#
loop_
_entity.id
_entity.type
_entity.pdbx_description
1 polymer ?
#
loop_
_entity_poly.entity_id
_entity_poly.type
_entity_poly.pdbx_seq_one_letter_code
_entity_poly.pdbx_strand_id
1 'polypeptide(L)'
;MWLEASKEAHSHRRMYALALDICGSDAAPPELRKAARKVVRALADVIELPIADAKVLAKASKKFAKLVVVLQNTYEEEPSIAA
;
A
#
# COMPACT_ATOMS: atom_id res chain seq x y z
N MET A 1 10.06 -8.11 -2.34
CA MET A 1 10.39 -6.74 -1.88
C MET A 1 9.16 -5.85 -2.12
N TRP A 2 8.74 -5.05 -1.15
CA TRP A 2 7.47 -4.30 -1.23
C TRP A 2 7.42 -3.28 -2.37
N LEU A 3 8.56 -2.67 -2.71
CA LEU A 3 8.64 -1.71 -3.81
C LEU A 3 8.27 -2.36 -5.15
N GLU A 4 8.85 -3.52 -5.48
CA GLU A 4 8.50 -4.28 -6.68
C GLU A 4 7.05 -4.78 -6.65
N ALA A 5 6.61 -5.31 -5.50
CA ALA A 5 5.22 -5.76 -5.35
C ALA A 5 4.21 -4.62 -5.58
N SER A 6 4.59 -3.37 -5.26
CA SER A 6 3.74 -2.20 -5.46
C SER A 6 3.58 -1.81 -6.93
N LYS A 7 4.60 -2.05 -7.77
CA LYS A 7 4.56 -1.83 -9.22
C LYS A 7 3.62 -2.80 -9.91
N GLU A 8 3.59 -4.05 -9.44
CA GLU A 8 2.76 -5.14 -9.97
C GLU A 8 1.34 -5.19 -9.41
N ALA A 9 0.99 -4.31 -8.46
CA ALA A 9 -0.30 -4.30 -7.77
C ALA A 9 -1.39 -3.60 -8.60
N HIS A 10 -1.71 -4.14 -9.78
CA HIS A 10 -2.71 -3.55 -10.69
C HIS A 10 -4.18 -3.83 -10.32
N SER A 11 -4.45 -4.70 -9.33
CA SER A 11 -5.80 -5.01 -8.87
C SER A 11 -6.00 -4.66 -7.40
N HIS A 12 -7.23 -4.30 -7.01
CA HIS A 12 -7.55 -3.96 -5.62
C HIS A 12 -7.22 -5.09 -4.64
N ARG A 13 -7.37 -6.37 -5.05
CA ARG A 13 -6.94 -7.54 -4.26
C ARG A 13 -5.45 -7.54 -3.98
N ARG A 14 -4.61 -7.28 -5.00
CA ARG A 14 -3.16 -7.19 -4.81
C ARG A 14 -2.76 -5.99 -3.97
N MET A 15 -3.42 -4.84 -4.16
CA MET A 15 -3.23 -3.66 -3.32
C MET A 15 -3.54 -3.95 -1.85
N TYR A 16 -4.64 -4.66 -1.59
CA TYR A 16 -5.06 -5.05 -0.25
C TYR A 16 -4.07 -6.02 0.41
N ALA A 17 -3.67 -7.07 -0.31
CA ALA A 17 -2.70 -8.05 0.16
C ALA A 17 -1.36 -7.39 0.53
N LEU A 18 -0.83 -6.52 -0.34
CA LEU A 18 0.40 -5.77 -0.05
C LEU A 18 0.25 -4.86 1.17
N ALA A 19 -0.89 -4.18 1.30
CA ALA A 19 -1.15 -3.30 2.44
C ALA A 19 -1.30 -4.07 3.76
N LEU A 20 -1.86 -5.29 3.74
CA LEU A 20 -1.91 -6.17 4.90
C LEU A 20 -0.50 -6.61 5.32
N ASP A 21 0.31 -7.05 4.37
CA ASP A 21 1.69 -7.50 4.61
C ASP A 21 2.54 -6.38 5.23
N ILE A 22 2.49 -5.18 4.66
CA ILE A 22 3.17 -3.99 5.22
C ILE A 22 2.64 -3.66 6.63
N CYS A 23 1.33 -3.77 6.86
CA CYS A 23 0.73 -3.44 8.15
C CYS A 23 1.10 -4.43 9.26
N GLY A 24 1.23 -5.71 8.92
CA GLY A 24 1.56 -6.79 9.84
C GLY A 24 3.07 -6.95 10.09
N SER A 25 3.91 -6.28 9.32
CA SER A 25 5.36 -6.38 9.47
C SER A 25 5.90 -5.37 10.49
N ASP A 26 6.64 -5.89 11.48
CA ASP A 26 7.35 -5.06 12.46
C ASP A 26 8.57 -4.35 11.84
N ALA A 27 9.05 -4.81 10.69
CA ALA A 27 10.13 -4.16 9.94
C ALA A 27 9.66 -2.90 9.19
N ALA A 28 8.34 -2.68 9.06
CA ALA A 28 7.81 -1.50 8.38
C ALA A 28 7.85 -0.26 9.30
N PRO A 29 8.40 0.88 8.83
CA PRO A 29 8.37 2.12 9.59
C PRO A 29 6.95 2.56 9.96
N PRO A 30 6.75 3.27 11.09
CA PRO A 30 5.41 3.65 11.58
C PRO A 30 4.55 4.39 10.54
N GLU A 31 5.13 5.31 9.77
CA GLU A 31 4.40 6.06 8.75
C GLU A 31 4.01 5.19 7.56
N LEU A 32 4.86 4.25 7.16
CA LEU A 32 4.55 3.27 6.13
C LEU A 32 3.40 2.36 6.56
N ARG A 33 3.45 1.82 7.79
CA ARG A 33 2.34 1.03 8.37
C ARG A 33 1.04 1.83 8.45
N LYS A 34 1.12 3.10 8.82
CA LYS A 34 -0.05 4.00 8.90
C LYS A 34 -0.66 4.27 7.53
N ALA A 35 0.15 4.44 6.49
CA ALA A 35 -0.32 4.54 5.11
C ALA A 35 -0.99 3.23 4.65
N ALA A 36 -0.39 2.08 4.98
CA ALA A 36 -0.92 0.76 4.64
C ALA A 36 -2.27 0.49 5.32
N ARG A 37 -2.41 0.80 6.62
CA ARG A 37 -3.69 0.73 7.34
C ARG A 37 -4.81 1.52 6.66
N LYS A 38 -4.49 2.67 6.06
CA LYS A 38 -5.51 3.47 5.36
C LYS A 38 -6.03 2.76 4.12
N VAL A 39 -5.20 1.99 3.42
CA VAL A 39 -5.58 1.16 2.26
C VAL A 39 -6.41 -0.03 2.74
N VAL A 40 -5.94 -0.78 3.74
CA VAL A 40 -6.66 -1.92 4.33
C VAL A 40 -8.09 -1.51 4.72
N ARG A 41 -8.25 -0.43 5.48
CA ARG A 41 -9.57 0.06 5.90
C ARG A 41 -10.48 0.51 4.74
N ALA A 42 -9.92 0.87 3.59
CA ALA A 42 -10.72 1.29 2.44
C ALA A 42 -11.21 0.12 1.59
N LEU A 43 -10.56 -1.05 1.71
CA LEU A 43 -10.85 -2.23 0.93
C LEU A 43 -11.48 -3.37 1.74
N ALA A 44 -11.28 -3.41 3.06
CA ALA A 44 -11.74 -4.51 3.93
C ALA A 44 -13.22 -4.89 3.71
N ASP A 45 -14.11 -3.89 3.61
CA ASP A 45 -15.55 -4.13 3.50
C ASP A 45 -16.01 -4.47 2.07
N VAL A 46 -15.13 -4.30 1.07
CA VAL A 46 -15.49 -4.44 -0.35
C VAL A 46 -14.66 -5.47 -1.11
N ILE A 47 -13.59 -6.00 -0.53
CA ILE A 47 -12.62 -6.84 -1.22
C ILE A 47 -13.17 -8.23 -1.61
N GLU A 48 -14.11 -8.73 -0.80
CA GLU A 48 -14.83 -9.99 -1.01
C GLU A 48 -16.14 -9.82 -1.79
N LEU A 49 -16.56 -8.58 -2.03
CA LEU A 49 -17.79 -8.33 -2.78
C LEU A 49 -17.55 -8.58 -4.28
N PRO A 50 -18.46 -9.29 -4.96
CA PRO A 50 -18.34 -9.51 -6.40
C PRO A 50 -18.45 -8.19 -7.19
N ILE A 51 -19.20 -7.21 -6.66
CA ILE A 51 -19.35 -5.87 -7.20
C ILE A 51 -19.30 -4.88 -6.04
N ALA A 52 -18.42 -3.89 -6.15
CA ALA A 52 -18.23 -2.83 -5.15
C ALA A 52 -18.51 -1.45 -5.76
N ASP A 53 -18.88 -0.48 -4.92
CA ASP A 53 -19.08 0.90 -5.34
C ASP A 53 -17.79 1.50 -5.93
N ALA A 54 -17.89 2.02 -7.17
CA ALA A 54 -16.77 2.62 -7.89
C ALA A 54 -16.10 3.78 -7.11
N LYS A 55 -16.85 4.54 -6.30
CA LYS A 55 -16.30 5.59 -5.43
C LYS A 55 -15.40 5.02 -4.34
N VAL A 56 -15.75 3.86 -3.78
CA VAL A 56 -14.92 3.18 -2.77
C VAL A 56 -13.63 2.68 -3.42
N LEU A 57 -13.73 2.04 -4.59
CA LEU A 57 -12.57 1.57 -5.34
C LEU A 57 -11.63 2.72 -5.75
N ALA A 58 -12.18 3.84 -6.22
CA ALA A 58 -11.37 5.03 -6.55
C ALA A 58 -10.69 5.63 -5.30
N LYS A 59 -11.37 5.65 -4.16
CA LYS A 59 -10.80 6.10 -2.88
C LYS A 59 -9.66 5.17 -2.43
N ALA A 60 -9.82 3.85 -2.60
CA ALA A 60 -8.77 2.88 -2.32
C ALA A 60 -7.55 3.08 -3.22
N SER A 61 -7.73 3.26 -4.53
CA SER A 61 -6.64 3.55 -5.46
C SER A 61 -5.87 4.82 -5.08
N LYS A 62 -6.56 5.89 -4.69
CA LYS A 62 -5.90 7.13 -4.20
C LYS A 62 -5.09 6.91 -2.92
N LYS A 63 -5.59 6.09 -2.00
CA LYS A 63 -4.85 5.73 -0.78
C LYS A 63 -3.65 4.85 -1.09
N PHE A 64 -3.78 3.93 -2.04
CA PHE A 64 -2.68 3.08 -2.48
C PHE A 64 -1.58 3.89 -3.15
N ALA A 65 -1.91 4.84 -4.04
CA ALA A 65 -0.93 5.75 -4.62
C ALA A 65 -0.14 6.52 -3.54
N LYS A 66 -0.82 6.98 -2.48
CA LYS A 66 -0.14 7.62 -1.33
C LYS A 66 0.75 6.64 -0.56
N LEU A 67 0.34 5.39 -0.41
CA LEU A 67 1.20 4.35 0.18
C LEU A 67 2.47 4.14 -0.66
N VAL A 68 2.34 4.08 -2.00
CA VAL A 68 3.49 3.94 -2.91
C VAL A 68 4.47 5.11 -2.76
N VAL A 69 3.99 6.34 -2.67
CA VAL A 69 4.87 7.51 -2.44
C VAL A 69 5.63 7.40 -1.11
N VAL A 70 4.93 7.02 -0.03
CA VAL A 70 5.58 6.82 1.28
C VAL A 70 6.59 5.68 1.21
N LEU A 71 6.25 4.60 0.51
CA LEU A 71 7.12 3.45 0.28
C LEU A 71 8.39 3.85 -0.47
N GLN A 72 8.26 4.59 -1.56
CA GLN A 72 9.39 5.11 -2.34
C GLN A 72 10.31 5.96 -1.46
N ASN A 73 9.77 6.96 -0.77
CA ASN A 73 10.55 7.82 0.11
C ASN A 73 11.26 7.03 1.22
N THR A 74 10.62 5.96 1.73
CA THR A 74 11.21 5.11 2.78
C THR A 74 12.44 4.34 2.29
N TYR A 75 12.51 3.99 1.00
CA TYR A 75 13.60 3.20 0.41
C TYR A 75 14.55 4.03 -0.48
N GLU A 76 14.19 5.28 -0.81
CA GLU A 76 15.08 6.25 -1.46
C GLU A 76 15.97 6.98 -0.45
N GLU A 77 15.64 6.95 0.85
CA GLU A 77 16.49 7.43 1.96
C GLU A 77 17.64 6.46 2.32
N GLU A 78 18.16 5.65 1.38
CA GLU A 78 19.54 5.17 1.51
C GLU A 78 20.47 6.30 1.05
N PRO A 79 21.22 6.96 1.96
CA PRO A 79 22.15 7.99 1.56
C PRO A 79 23.23 7.33 0.71
N SER A 80 23.32 7.80 -0.54
CA SER A 80 24.53 7.72 -1.35
C SER A 80 25.71 8.31 -0.57
N ILE A 81 26.34 7.48 0.27
CA ILE A 81 27.68 7.70 0.81
C ILE A 81 28.51 6.46 0.46
N ALA A 82 29.07 6.48 -0.74
CA ALA A 82 30.29 5.80 -1.21
C ALA A 82 30.30 5.99 -2.74
N ALA A 83 31.31 6.57 -3.39
CA ALA A 83 32.73 6.69 -3.06
C ALA A 83 33.33 7.96 -3.70
#